data_AF-A0A2G8HUW7-F1
#
_entry.id   AF-A0A2G8HUW7-F1
#
_cell.length_a   1.000
_cell.length_b   1.000
_cell.length_c   1.000
_cell.angle_alpha   90.00
_cell.angle_beta   90.00
_cell.angle_gamma   90.00
#
_symmetry.space_group_name_H-M   'P 1'
#
loop_
_entity.id
_entity.type
_entity.pdbx_description
1 polymer ?
#
loop_
_entity_poly.entity_id
_entity_poly.type
_entity_poly.pdbx_seq_one_letter_code
_entity_poly.pdbx_strand_id
1 'polypeptide(L)'
;MRKFLALTSLLSITLGAPSFGAEIDSYRNASHIQSSSKFLDKKVNGWLISAVSELNEQEVACPVDTESAEEVYDIVKSQMASPFIGHSIAVDLDESLPAEMIRRTGFDYSVYAGINWLEGVSLNLKGLLGLMNLSGKRVGVDKIGHFFVEGFGFFRRAYIKKGGSVASAIRWGKFTERSYFGLTTTGVFSNADLVANFNGMRFWNMLFLFSKDPAFLREDKKGYSREPFLKCEDSKWKLNKSFGIRMFLDDSWDESLNCNYYDSEKIKEEVVHAEASNIGYRELKESDGLVCPRISRSCFQEKYKYGEFAEDLLHASCFDKSKEYRVNPNHYDFGQFPFLYKYEVSENLDSIF
;
A
#
# COMPACT_ATOMS: atom_id res chain seq x y z
N MET A 1 22.88 -58.64 -16.37
CA MET A 1 23.01 -58.35 -14.92
C MET A 1 23.28 -56.85 -14.79
N ARG A 2 22.25 -56.00 -14.64
CA ARG A 2 21.57 -55.60 -13.39
C ARG A 2 22.53 -55.00 -12.35
N LYS A 3 22.42 -53.67 -12.16
CA LYS A 3 22.14 -52.94 -10.90
C LYS A 3 23.14 -51.81 -10.47
N PHE A 4 22.53 -50.64 -10.22
CA PHE A 4 22.86 -49.53 -9.28
C PHE A 4 24.02 -48.59 -9.67
N LEU A 5 23.98 -47.25 -9.55
CA LEU A 5 23.12 -46.25 -8.87
C LEU A 5 22.90 -45.05 -9.83
N ALA A 6 21.70 -44.53 -10.06
CA ALA A 6 20.80 -43.77 -9.18
C ALA A 6 21.19 -42.28 -9.00
N LEU A 7 20.44 -41.44 -9.73
CA LEU A 7 19.86 -40.16 -9.32
C LEU A 7 20.78 -39.03 -8.79
N THR A 8 21.10 -38.08 -9.65
CA THR A 8 21.32 -36.67 -9.26
C THR A 8 20.68 -35.74 -10.29
N SER A 9 19.35 -35.72 -10.29
CA SER A 9 18.57 -34.67 -10.95
C SER A 9 17.60 -34.10 -9.92
N LEU A 10 17.41 -32.79 -9.98
CA LEU A 10 16.59 -31.93 -9.13
C LEU A 10 17.08 -31.73 -7.69
N LEU A 11 17.91 -30.71 -7.51
CA LEU A 11 17.73 -29.77 -6.41
C LEU A 11 18.18 -28.36 -6.84
N SER A 12 17.62 -27.86 -7.94
CA SER A 12 17.52 -26.41 -8.13
C SER A 12 16.43 -25.94 -7.18
N ILE A 13 16.79 -25.77 -5.90
CA ILE A 13 16.05 -24.91 -4.99
C ILE A 13 16.19 -23.52 -5.62
N THR A 14 15.20 -23.14 -6.43
CA THR A 14 14.87 -21.75 -6.63
C THR A 14 14.57 -21.21 -5.25
N LEU A 15 15.60 -20.64 -4.61
CA LEU A 15 15.46 -19.72 -3.51
C LEU A 15 14.60 -18.57 -4.05
N GLY A 16 13.29 -18.73 -3.97
CA GLY A 16 12.37 -17.62 -4.11
C GLY A 16 12.82 -16.61 -3.08
N ALA A 17 13.30 -15.46 -3.55
CA ALA A 17 13.58 -14.35 -2.67
C ALA A 17 12.30 -14.12 -1.85
N PRO A 18 12.34 -14.24 -0.53
CA PRO A 18 11.16 -13.96 0.27
C PRO A 18 10.91 -12.46 0.13
N SER A 19 9.89 -12.13 -0.66
CA SER A 19 9.36 -10.78 -0.75
C SER A 19 8.56 -10.57 0.53
N PHE A 20 9.30 -10.22 1.57
CA PHE A 20 8.78 -9.88 2.88
C PHE A 20 8.21 -8.45 2.81
N GLY A 21 6.91 -8.32 3.03
CA GLY A 21 6.23 -7.04 3.20
C GLY A 21 6.77 -6.31 4.43
N ALA A 22 7.03 -5.01 4.28
CA ALA A 22 7.32 -4.14 5.40
C ALA A 22 6.04 -3.34 5.65
N GLU A 23 5.40 -3.61 6.79
CA GLU A 23 4.17 -2.94 7.20
C GLU A 23 4.46 -1.54 7.73
N ILE A 24 3.40 -0.77 7.89
CA ILE A 24 3.44 0.59 8.42
C ILE A 24 2.47 0.73 9.60
N ASP A 25 2.75 1.68 10.50
CA ASP A 25 1.80 2.10 11.53
C ASP A 25 1.00 3.31 11.03
N SER A 26 -0.20 3.05 10.53
CA SER A 26 -1.12 4.07 10.02
C SER A 26 -1.74 4.96 11.11
N TYR A 27 -1.66 4.56 12.38
CA TYR A 27 -2.60 4.96 13.42
C TYR A 27 -2.05 6.02 14.38
N ARG A 28 -0.74 5.99 14.67
CA ARG A 28 -0.06 7.00 15.52
C ARG A 28 -0.14 8.41 14.92
N ASN A 29 -0.34 9.44 15.75
CA ASN A 29 -0.68 10.80 15.32
C ASN A 29 0.28 11.37 14.25
N ALA A 30 -0.23 11.60 13.02
CA ALA A 30 0.48 12.24 11.91
C ALA A 30 0.13 13.73 11.83
N SER A 31 -0.08 14.36 12.99
CA SER A 31 -0.23 15.80 13.07
C SER A 31 0.97 16.47 12.38
N HIS A 32 0.69 17.14 11.27
CA HIS A 32 1.63 17.92 10.45
C HIS A 32 2.77 17.15 9.78
N ILE A 33 2.44 16.21 8.88
CA ILE A 33 3.38 15.79 7.82
C ILE A 33 3.19 16.70 6.59
N GLN A 34 4.26 17.33 6.11
CA GLN A 34 4.22 18.10 4.87
C GLN A 34 3.90 17.19 3.68
N SER A 35 3.18 17.72 2.71
CA SER A 35 2.79 16.92 1.54
C SER A 35 4.02 16.48 0.72
N SER A 36 4.21 15.17 0.57
CA SER A 36 5.26 14.55 -0.25
C SER A 36 4.84 14.38 -1.72
N SER A 37 3.62 14.77 -2.11
CA SER A 37 3.12 14.53 -3.48
C SER A 37 4.01 15.12 -4.57
N LYS A 38 4.51 16.35 -4.39
CA LYS A 38 5.40 16.98 -5.38
C LYS A 38 6.75 16.26 -5.48
N PHE A 39 7.26 15.75 -4.36
CA PHE A 39 8.50 14.99 -4.33
C PHE A 39 8.33 13.69 -5.12
N LEU A 40 7.27 12.93 -4.82
CA LEU A 40 6.95 11.70 -5.53
C LEU A 40 6.70 11.95 -7.03
N ASP A 41 5.88 12.95 -7.37
CA ASP A 41 5.59 13.30 -8.76
C ASP A 41 6.87 13.64 -9.51
N LYS A 42 7.79 14.42 -8.91
CA LYS A 42 9.09 14.74 -9.52
C LYS A 42 9.93 13.48 -9.77
N LYS A 43 10.00 12.58 -8.79
CA LYS A 43 10.78 11.33 -8.88
C LYS A 43 10.25 10.43 -10.00
N VAL A 44 8.93 10.20 -10.04
CA VAL A 44 8.28 9.36 -11.05
C VAL A 44 8.37 9.96 -12.45
N ASN A 45 8.15 11.27 -12.60
CA ASN A 45 8.35 11.92 -13.89
C ASN A 45 9.81 11.84 -14.35
N GLY A 46 10.78 11.91 -13.42
CA GLY A 46 12.19 11.66 -13.72
C GLY A 46 12.42 10.27 -14.32
N TRP A 47 11.85 9.22 -13.71
CA TRP A 47 11.91 7.85 -14.25
C TRP A 47 11.31 7.74 -15.65
N LEU A 48 10.14 8.35 -15.87
CA LEU A 48 9.48 8.33 -17.18
C LEU A 48 10.28 9.09 -18.25
N ILE A 49 10.93 10.21 -17.88
CA ILE A 49 11.80 10.96 -18.79
C ILE A 49 13.03 10.12 -19.16
N SER A 50 13.68 9.49 -18.18
CA SER A 50 14.81 8.59 -18.45
C SER A 50 14.41 7.42 -19.34
N ALA A 51 13.24 6.82 -19.10
CA ALA A 51 12.71 5.75 -19.93
C ALA A 51 12.48 6.21 -21.38
N VAL A 52 11.88 7.40 -21.58
CA VAL A 52 11.71 7.99 -22.92
C VAL A 52 13.07 8.23 -23.60
N SER A 53 14.08 8.65 -22.86
CA SER A 53 15.43 8.83 -23.40
C SER A 53 16.02 7.50 -23.88
N GLU A 54 15.95 6.46 -23.05
CA GLU A 54 16.46 5.13 -23.38
C GLU A 54 15.70 4.49 -24.56
N LEU A 55 14.37 4.63 -24.59
CA LEU A 55 13.54 4.16 -25.70
C LEU A 55 13.93 4.78 -27.05
N ASN A 56 14.27 6.07 -27.05
CA ASN A 56 14.75 6.76 -28.25
C ASN A 56 16.17 6.33 -28.63
N GLU A 57 17.06 6.15 -27.65
CA GLU A 57 18.44 5.72 -27.87
C GLU A 57 18.52 4.30 -28.45
N GLN A 58 17.64 3.40 -28.00
CA GLN A 58 17.54 2.02 -28.47
C GLN A 58 16.65 1.86 -29.72
N GLU A 59 16.11 2.96 -30.25
CA GLU A 59 15.21 2.96 -31.42
C GLU A 59 14.03 1.98 -31.29
N VAL A 60 13.48 1.85 -30.07
CA VAL A 60 12.39 0.90 -29.77
C VAL A 60 11.15 1.22 -30.60
N ALA A 61 10.61 0.20 -31.27
CA ALA A 61 9.46 0.35 -32.16
C ALA A 61 8.20 0.82 -31.41
N CYS A 62 7.34 1.60 -32.08
CA CYS A 62 6.06 2.01 -31.51
C CYS A 62 5.12 0.79 -31.36
N PRO A 63 4.71 0.41 -30.15
CA PRO A 63 3.79 -0.69 -29.95
C PRO A 63 2.37 -0.32 -30.39
N VAL A 64 1.62 -1.33 -30.84
CA VAL A 64 0.20 -1.19 -31.26
C VAL A 64 -0.77 -1.84 -30.28
N ASP A 65 -0.25 -2.67 -29.39
CA ASP A 65 -1.00 -3.41 -28.39
C ASP A 65 -0.11 -3.75 -27.19
N THR A 66 -0.69 -4.40 -26.18
CA THR A 66 0.02 -4.73 -24.94
C THR A 66 1.12 -5.78 -25.13
N GLU A 67 0.98 -6.67 -26.12
CA GLU A 67 1.95 -7.74 -26.40
C GLU A 67 3.22 -7.17 -27.05
N SER A 68 3.05 -6.29 -28.03
CA SER A 68 4.15 -5.58 -28.70
C SER A 68 4.88 -4.56 -27.82
N ALA A 69 4.33 -4.22 -26.64
CA ALA A 69 4.90 -3.23 -25.72
C ALA A 69 5.83 -3.81 -24.64
N GLU A 70 6.15 -5.11 -24.68
CA GLU A 70 6.95 -5.79 -23.63
C GLU A 70 8.29 -5.10 -23.35
N GLU A 71 9.06 -4.80 -24.40
CA GLU A 71 10.34 -4.09 -24.31
C GLU A 71 10.20 -2.71 -23.65
N VAL A 72 9.12 -2.00 -23.95
CA VAL A 72 8.86 -0.68 -23.35
C VAL A 72 8.58 -0.81 -21.85
N TYR A 73 7.79 -1.81 -21.45
CA TYR A 73 7.55 -2.06 -20.03
C TYR A 73 8.84 -2.44 -19.30
N ASP A 74 9.73 -3.21 -19.93
CA ASP A 74 11.02 -3.59 -19.35
C ASP A 74 11.92 -2.38 -19.11
N ILE A 75 12.03 -1.47 -20.09
CA ILE A 75 12.77 -0.21 -19.95
C ILE A 75 12.14 0.69 -18.88
N VAL A 76 10.81 0.85 -18.87
CA VAL A 76 10.17 1.69 -17.83
C VAL A 76 10.41 1.13 -16.42
N LYS A 77 10.37 -0.20 -16.23
CA LYS A 77 10.67 -0.83 -14.94
C LYS A 77 12.12 -0.64 -14.51
N SER A 78 13.08 -0.80 -15.44
CA SER A 78 14.51 -0.66 -15.13
C SER A 78 14.84 0.73 -14.60
N GLN A 79 14.14 1.75 -15.10
CA GLN A 79 14.31 3.15 -14.68
C GLN A 79 13.70 3.48 -13.32
N MET A 80 12.70 2.73 -12.84
CA MET A 80 12.02 3.01 -11.57
C MET A 80 12.84 2.55 -10.35
N ALA A 81 13.29 1.28 -10.34
CA ALA A 81 14.17 0.76 -9.30
C ALA A 81 14.87 -0.51 -9.76
N SER A 82 16.18 -0.63 -9.49
CA SER A 82 16.95 -1.85 -9.65
C SER A 82 17.48 -2.32 -8.29
N PRO A 83 17.09 -3.51 -7.79
CA PRO A 83 16.12 -4.44 -8.37
C PRO A 83 14.68 -3.92 -8.27
N PHE A 84 13.83 -4.20 -9.26
CA PHE A 84 12.41 -3.80 -9.29
C PHE A 84 11.59 -4.72 -8.37
N ILE A 85 11.62 -4.44 -7.07
CA ILE A 85 10.99 -5.22 -6.00
C ILE A 85 10.18 -4.25 -5.13
N GLY A 86 8.96 -4.61 -4.72
CA GLY A 86 8.08 -3.67 -4.00
C GLY A 86 8.74 -3.02 -2.79
N HIS A 87 9.50 -3.81 -2.03
CA HIS A 87 10.27 -3.35 -0.88
C HIS A 87 11.40 -2.36 -1.22
N SER A 88 12.05 -2.46 -2.39
CA SER A 88 13.18 -1.56 -2.71
C SER A 88 12.72 -0.13 -2.99
N ILE A 89 11.61 0.06 -3.70
CA ILE A 89 11.00 1.39 -3.93
C ILE A 89 10.55 1.99 -2.60
N ALA A 90 9.94 1.18 -1.74
CA ALA A 90 9.46 1.63 -0.45
C ALA A 90 10.62 2.06 0.48
N VAL A 91 11.71 1.27 0.53
CA VAL A 91 12.93 1.61 1.28
C VAL A 91 13.62 2.85 0.73
N ASP A 92 13.77 2.97 -0.59
CA ASP A 92 14.37 4.16 -1.22
C ASP A 92 13.54 5.42 -0.92
N LEU A 93 12.20 5.34 -0.94
CA LEU A 93 11.36 6.46 -0.53
C LEU A 93 11.45 6.73 0.97
N ASP A 94 11.48 5.69 1.79
CA ASP A 94 11.67 5.84 3.22
C ASP A 94 12.97 6.61 3.48
N GLU A 95 14.09 6.19 2.91
CA GLU A 95 15.41 6.81 3.13
C GLU A 95 15.56 8.21 2.50
N SER A 96 14.94 8.44 1.32
CA SER A 96 15.14 9.68 0.55
C SER A 96 14.16 10.82 0.88
N LEU A 97 13.05 10.53 1.54
CA LEU A 97 12.09 11.57 1.93
C LEU A 97 12.64 12.48 3.04
N PRO A 98 12.52 13.81 2.90
CA PRO A 98 12.86 14.75 3.97
C PRO A 98 12.11 14.46 5.27
N ALA A 99 12.73 14.72 6.42
CA ALA A 99 12.18 14.39 7.74
C ALA A 99 10.81 15.06 8.03
N GLU A 100 10.53 16.20 7.41
CA GLU A 100 9.24 16.91 7.50
C GLU A 100 8.12 16.29 6.64
N MET A 101 8.47 15.40 5.71
CA MET A 101 7.55 14.73 4.76
C MET A 101 7.27 13.27 5.09
N ILE A 102 7.93 12.72 6.12
CA ILE A 102 7.77 11.32 6.53
C ILE A 102 7.76 11.19 8.06
N ARG A 103 6.94 10.27 8.56
CA ARG A 103 6.89 9.91 9.97
C ARG A 103 7.21 8.43 10.12
N ARG A 104 8.25 8.11 10.88
CA ARG A 104 8.61 6.73 11.23
C ARG A 104 8.20 6.44 12.66
N THR A 105 7.69 5.25 12.91
CA THR A 105 7.33 4.75 14.24
C THR A 105 8.23 3.56 14.54
N GLY A 106 8.93 3.59 15.67
CA GLY A 106 9.69 2.43 16.14
C GLY A 106 8.77 1.27 16.47
N PHE A 107 9.20 0.04 16.20
CA PHE A 107 8.38 -1.17 16.35
C PHE A 107 7.75 -1.30 17.74
N ASP A 108 8.53 -1.08 18.80
CA ASP A 108 8.08 -1.15 20.21
C ASP A 108 6.98 -0.14 20.57
N TYR A 109 6.84 0.92 19.78
CA TYR A 109 5.84 1.96 19.96
C TYR A 109 4.66 1.81 18.98
N SER A 110 4.71 0.81 18.11
CA SER A 110 3.69 0.59 17.09
C SER A 110 2.47 -0.17 17.60
N VAL A 111 1.40 -0.18 16.81
CA VAL A 111 0.24 -1.05 17.06
C VAL A 111 0.57 -2.55 17.03
N TYR A 112 1.76 -2.93 16.54
CA TYR A 112 2.22 -4.31 16.43
C TYR A 112 3.11 -4.76 17.60
N ALA A 113 3.41 -3.88 18.57
CA ALA A 113 4.31 -4.19 19.68
C ALA A 113 3.84 -5.37 20.57
N GLY A 114 2.54 -5.70 20.54
CA GLY A 114 1.95 -6.82 21.28
C GLY A 114 1.97 -8.18 20.56
N ILE A 115 2.27 -8.20 19.25
CA ILE A 115 2.19 -9.42 18.44
C ILE A 115 3.42 -10.31 18.71
N ASN A 116 3.18 -11.58 19.02
CA ASN A 116 4.24 -12.52 19.38
C ASN A 116 5.23 -12.78 18.22
N TRP A 117 6.50 -13.00 18.55
CA TRP A 117 7.62 -13.19 17.61
C TRP A 117 7.39 -14.24 16.51
N LEU A 118 6.62 -15.30 16.79
CA LEU A 118 6.30 -16.37 15.83
C LEU A 118 5.21 -15.98 14.82
N GLU A 119 4.37 -15.00 15.15
CA GLU A 119 3.23 -14.52 14.34
C GLU A 119 3.60 -13.31 13.46
N GLY A 120 4.78 -12.69 13.69
CA GLY A 120 5.24 -11.48 13.00
C GLY A 120 6.74 -11.48 12.65
N VAL A 121 7.30 -12.63 12.26
CA VAL A 121 8.75 -12.80 11.99
C VAL A 121 9.28 -11.76 10.99
N SER A 122 8.48 -11.42 9.96
CA SER A 122 8.84 -10.40 8.95
C SER A 122 8.93 -8.99 9.55
N LEU A 123 8.01 -8.66 10.46
CA LEU A 123 7.87 -7.35 11.08
C LEU A 123 9.02 -7.03 12.04
N ASN A 124 9.44 -8.02 12.84
CA ASN A 124 10.53 -7.86 13.81
C ASN A 124 11.93 -7.76 13.16
N LEU A 125 12.13 -8.33 11.97
CA LEU A 125 13.45 -8.40 11.33
C LEU A 125 13.80 -7.19 10.47
N LYS A 126 12.82 -6.45 9.95
CA LYS A 126 13.04 -5.37 8.96
C LYS A 126 12.59 -3.98 9.41
N GLY A 127 11.83 -3.90 10.51
CA GLY A 127 11.27 -2.63 11.00
C GLY A 127 10.05 -2.17 10.18
N LEU A 128 9.36 -1.17 10.71
CA LEU A 128 8.22 -0.55 10.06
C LEU A 128 8.68 0.57 9.15
N LEU A 129 8.05 0.68 7.98
CA LEU A 129 8.30 1.79 7.07
C LEU A 129 7.49 3.02 7.48
N GLY A 130 7.90 4.17 6.95
CA GLY A 130 7.31 5.45 7.28
C GLY A 130 5.94 5.70 6.68
N LEU A 131 5.22 6.59 7.32
CA LEU A 131 3.98 7.18 6.85
C LEU A 131 4.29 8.54 6.20
N MET A 132 3.69 8.82 5.05
CA MET A 132 3.80 10.11 4.38
C MET A 132 2.43 10.74 4.13
N ASN A 133 2.42 12.04 3.84
CA ASN A 133 1.21 12.76 3.44
C ASN A 133 1.18 12.93 1.92
N LEU A 134 0.27 12.24 1.26
CA LEU A 134 0.00 12.46 -0.15
C LEU A 134 -1.30 13.24 -0.33
N SER A 135 -1.18 14.55 -0.56
CA SER A 135 -2.32 15.42 -0.87
C SER A 135 -3.44 15.39 0.17
N GLY A 136 -3.06 15.36 1.45
CA GLY A 136 -3.97 15.32 2.59
C GLY A 136 -4.39 13.91 3.01
N LYS A 137 -3.77 12.86 2.44
CA LYS A 137 -4.02 11.44 2.78
C LYS A 137 -2.79 10.85 3.46
N ARG A 138 -3.02 10.05 4.50
CA ARG A 138 -1.96 9.35 5.20
C ARG A 138 -1.72 8.04 4.47
N VAL A 139 -0.54 7.87 3.91
CA VAL A 139 -0.21 6.74 3.05
C VAL A 139 1.13 6.18 3.51
N GLY A 140 1.19 4.88 3.76
CA GLY A 140 2.46 4.20 4.02
C GLY A 140 3.35 4.23 2.77
N VAL A 141 4.66 4.38 2.95
CA VAL A 141 5.59 4.39 1.80
C VAL A 141 5.66 3.03 1.10
N ASP A 142 5.34 1.94 1.81
CA ASP A 142 5.13 0.59 1.27
C ASP A 142 4.08 0.57 0.15
N LYS A 143 3.01 1.36 0.28
CA LYS A 143 1.93 1.44 -0.73
C LYS A 143 2.45 1.90 -2.10
N ILE A 144 3.59 2.60 -2.17
CA ILE A 144 4.20 2.98 -3.44
C ILE A 144 4.93 1.81 -4.10
N GLY A 145 5.54 0.94 -3.30
CA GLY A 145 6.04 -0.35 -3.77
C GLY A 145 4.91 -1.20 -4.36
N HIS A 146 3.78 -1.29 -3.64
CA HIS A 146 2.56 -1.94 -4.11
C HIS A 146 2.05 -1.34 -5.42
N PHE A 147 1.99 -0.02 -5.52
CA PHE A 147 1.55 0.68 -6.72
C PHE A 147 2.41 0.35 -7.95
N PHE A 148 3.74 0.42 -7.85
CA PHE A 148 4.57 0.18 -9.04
C PHE A 148 4.79 -1.30 -9.32
N VAL A 149 5.17 -2.09 -8.32
CA VAL A 149 5.64 -3.47 -8.51
C VAL A 149 4.49 -4.45 -8.53
N GLU A 150 3.71 -4.53 -7.45
CA GLU A 150 2.56 -5.43 -7.39
C GLU A 150 1.46 -4.99 -8.37
N GLY A 151 1.33 -3.68 -8.60
CA GLY A 151 0.51 -3.10 -9.64
C GLY A 151 0.90 -3.54 -11.06
N PHE A 152 2.20 -3.71 -11.35
CA PHE A 152 2.63 -4.34 -12.60
C PHE A 152 2.23 -5.82 -12.64
N GLY A 153 2.31 -6.51 -11.51
CA GLY A 153 1.81 -7.87 -11.34
C GLY A 153 0.32 -8.00 -11.66
N PHE A 154 -0.50 -7.05 -11.21
CA PHE A 154 -1.92 -6.96 -11.55
C PHE A 154 -2.12 -6.65 -13.04
N PHE A 155 -1.37 -5.69 -13.58
CA PHE A 155 -1.40 -5.32 -15.01
C PHE A 155 -1.15 -6.52 -15.93
N ARG A 156 -0.08 -7.28 -15.67
CA ARG A 156 0.21 -8.48 -16.45
C ARG A 156 -0.92 -9.50 -16.41
N ARG A 157 -1.55 -9.70 -15.25
CA ARG A 157 -2.66 -10.64 -15.08
C ARG A 157 -3.95 -10.16 -15.74
N ALA A 158 -4.20 -8.86 -15.73
CA ALA A 158 -5.39 -8.27 -16.30
C ALA A 158 -5.34 -8.18 -17.83
N TYR A 159 -4.18 -7.79 -18.39
CA TYR A 159 -4.11 -7.35 -19.80
C TYR A 159 -3.08 -8.09 -20.67
N ILE A 160 -2.06 -8.74 -20.09
CA ILE A 160 -1.05 -9.49 -20.87
C ILE A 160 -1.38 -10.99 -20.92
N LYS A 161 -1.78 -11.56 -19.77
CA LYS A 161 -2.07 -12.99 -19.68
C LYS A 161 -3.31 -13.34 -20.50
N LYS A 162 -3.22 -14.39 -21.31
CA LYS A 162 -4.38 -14.94 -22.05
C LYS A 162 -5.54 -15.25 -21.10
N GLY A 163 -6.73 -14.71 -21.41
CA GLY A 163 -7.92 -14.83 -20.55
C GLY A 163 -7.87 -13.98 -19.28
N GLY A 164 -6.95 -13.01 -19.23
CA GLY A 164 -6.81 -12.04 -18.16
C GLY A 164 -8.05 -11.17 -18.00
N SER A 165 -8.25 -10.70 -16.77
CA SER A 165 -9.29 -9.71 -16.44
C SER A 165 -8.90 -8.96 -15.18
N VAL A 166 -9.41 -7.75 -15.01
CA VAL A 166 -9.26 -6.97 -13.78
C VAL A 166 -9.74 -7.76 -12.57
N ALA A 167 -10.90 -8.43 -12.68
CA ALA A 167 -11.41 -9.30 -11.63
C ALA A 167 -10.43 -10.44 -11.27
N SER A 168 -9.75 -11.05 -12.27
CA SER A 168 -8.75 -12.09 -11.99
C SER A 168 -7.49 -11.55 -11.31
N ALA A 169 -7.07 -10.33 -11.64
CA ALA A 169 -5.95 -9.66 -10.98
C ALA A 169 -6.28 -9.34 -9.51
N ILE A 170 -7.49 -8.82 -9.25
CA ILE A 170 -7.96 -8.55 -7.88
C ILE A 170 -8.08 -9.85 -7.07
N ARG A 171 -8.68 -10.91 -7.63
CA ARG A 171 -8.74 -12.22 -6.96
C ARG A 171 -7.36 -12.75 -6.61
N TRP A 172 -6.40 -12.58 -7.52
CA TRP A 172 -5.01 -12.93 -7.25
C TRP A 172 -4.42 -12.09 -6.10
N GLY A 173 -4.61 -10.78 -6.12
CA GLY A 173 -4.19 -9.91 -5.02
C GLY A 173 -4.78 -10.33 -3.68
N LYS A 174 -6.09 -10.55 -3.60
CA LYS A 174 -6.75 -11.04 -2.37
C LYS A 174 -6.15 -12.36 -1.90
N PHE A 175 -5.78 -13.25 -2.83
CA PHE A 175 -5.12 -14.51 -2.48
C PHE A 175 -3.72 -14.29 -1.93
N THR A 176 -2.91 -13.41 -2.53
CA THR A 176 -1.55 -13.14 -2.07
C THR A 176 -1.51 -12.37 -0.75
N GLU A 177 -2.42 -11.42 -0.54
CA GLU A 177 -2.61 -10.74 0.75
C GLU A 177 -3.06 -11.70 1.85
N ARG A 178 -3.90 -12.70 1.53
CA ARG A 178 -4.30 -13.76 2.47
C ARG A 178 -3.24 -14.81 2.74
N SER A 179 -2.20 -14.87 1.92
CA SER A 179 -1.15 -15.88 2.01
C SER A 179 0.18 -15.17 2.19
N TYR A 180 0.97 -15.10 1.14
CA TYR A 180 2.40 -14.80 1.15
C TYR A 180 2.80 -13.41 1.64
N PHE A 181 1.91 -12.41 1.59
CA PHE A 181 2.28 -11.02 1.87
C PHE A 181 1.70 -10.45 3.16
N GLY A 182 0.53 -10.93 3.59
CA GLY A 182 -0.21 -10.34 4.72
C GLY A 182 -0.51 -11.36 5.82
N LEU A 183 -1.66 -12.04 5.74
CA LEU A 183 -2.18 -12.82 6.88
C LEU A 183 -1.23 -13.91 7.40
N THR A 184 -0.48 -14.60 6.53
CA THR A 184 0.41 -15.68 7.01
C THR A 184 1.77 -15.19 7.49
N THR A 185 2.13 -13.93 7.25
CA THR A 185 3.45 -13.36 7.56
C THR A 185 3.41 -12.25 8.62
N THR A 186 2.35 -11.44 8.61
CA THR A 186 2.15 -10.28 9.48
C THR A 186 0.82 -10.35 10.25
N GLY A 187 -0.08 -11.27 9.88
CA GLY A 187 -1.42 -11.37 10.46
C GLY A 187 -2.38 -10.28 9.99
N VAL A 188 -1.99 -9.46 9.02
CA VAL A 188 -2.74 -8.31 8.51
C VAL A 188 -3.11 -8.51 7.05
N PHE A 189 -4.35 -8.20 6.69
CA PHE A 189 -4.80 -8.06 5.31
C PHE A 189 -5.12 -6.58 5.09
N SER A 190 -4.33 -5.91 4.27
CA SER A 190 -4.53 -4.48 3.98
C SER A 190 -5.42 -4.25 2.77
N ASN A 191 -6.56 -3.61 2.99
CA ASN A 191 -7.40 -3.16 1.87
C ASN A 191 -6.71 -2.01 1.12
N ALA A 192 -5.86 -1.22 1.78
CA ALA A 192 -5.08 -0.17 1.14
C ALA A 192 -4.00 -0.72 0.20
N ASP A 193 -3.40 -1.88 0.49
CA ASP A 193 -2.48 -2.56 -0.44
C ASP A 193 -3.19 -3.00 -1.72
N LEU A 194 -4.38 -3.60 -1.60
CA LEU A 194 -5.17 -3.97 -2.77
C LEU A 194 -5.56 -2.75 -3.61
N VAL A 195 -5.93 -1.66 -2.95
CA VAL A 195 -6.20 -0.38 -3.60
C VAL A 195 -4.97 0.17 -4.32
N ALA A 196 -3.79 0.12 -3.69
CA ALA A 196 -2.53 0.55 -4.28
C ALA A 196 -2.18 -0.31 -5.50
N ASN A 197 -2.28 -1.64 -5.39
CA ASN A 197 -2.07 -2.59 -6.49
C ASN A 197 -3.02 -2.33 -7.66
N PHE A 198 -4.31 -2.13 -7.38
CA PHE A 198 -5.32 -1.82 -8.40
C PHE A 198 -5.02 -0.50 -9.12
N ASN A 199 -4.67 0.54 -8.39
CA ASN A 199 -4.33 1.83 -9.00
C ASN A 199 -2.97 1.77 -9.73
N GLY A 200 -2.06 0.91 -9.28
CA GLY A 200 -0.81 0.59 -9.96
C GLY A 200 -1.03 -0.06 -11.31
N MET A 201 -1.92 -1.05 -11.37
CA MET A 201 -2.38 -1.63 -12.63
C MET A 201 -2.92 -0.57 -13.59
N ARG A 202 -3.68 0.40 -13.07
CA ARG A 202 -4.18 1.53 -13.87
C ARG A 202 -3.03 2.36 -14.41
N PHE A 203 -2.01 2.67 -13.61
CA PHE A 203 -0.83 3.39 -14.07
C PHE A 203 -0.14 2.69 -15.25
N TRP A 204 0.09 1.38 -15.16
CA TRP A 204 0.71 0.60 -16.25
C TRP A 204 -0.17 0.56 -17.51
N ASN A 205 -1.49 0.41 -17.35
CA ASN A 205 -2.41 0.54 -18.47
C ASN A 205 -2.37 1.96 -19.06
N MET A 206 -2.26 3.00 -18.24
CA MET A 206 -2.20 4.40 -18.66
C MET A 206 -0.89 4.80 -19.34
N LEU A 207 0.15 3.95 -19.38
CA LEU A 207 1.30 4.24 -20.24
C LEU A 207 0.88 4.38 -21.71
N PHE A 208 -0.11 3.59 -22.15
CA PHE A 208 -0.59 3.56 -23.54
C PHE A 208 -2.10 3.62 -23.73
N LEU A 209 -2.87 3.23 -22.71
CA LEU A 209 -4.33 3.06 -22.76
C LEU A 209 -4.81 2.09 -23.86
N PHE A 210 -4.04 1.02 -24.14
CA PHE A 210 -4.49 -0.06 -25.03
C PHE A 210 -5.76 -0.75 -24.54
N SER A 211 -6.00 -0.75 -23.22
CA SER A 211 -7.24 -1.22 -22.61
C SER A 211 -8.00 -0.07 -21.92
N LYS A 212 -9.33 -0.21 -21.81
CA LYS A 212 -10.17 0.74 -21.07
C LYS A 212 -9.72 0.80 -19.60
N ASP A 213 -9.55 2.01 -19.07
CA ASP A 213 -9.30 2.20 -17.63
C ASP A 213 -10.51 1.69 -16.81
N PRO A 214 -10.31 0.75 -15.85
CA PRO A 214 -11.39 0.18 -15.06
C PRO A 214 -11.95 1.12 -13.98
N ALA A 215 -11.34 2.29 -13.74
CA ALA A 215 -11.91 3.28 -12.84
C ALA A 215 -12.88 4.22 -13.55
N PHE A 216 -13.86 4.73 -12.80
CA PHE A 216 -14.87 5.67 -13.29
C PHE A 216 -15.56 5.14 -14.57
N LEU A 217 -16.04 3.88 -14.51
CA LEU A 217 -16.72 3.22 -15.62
C LEU A 217 -17.97 3.98 -16.09
N ARG A 218 -18.56 4.79 -15.20
CA ARG A 218 -19.56 5.79 -15.53
C ARG A 218 -18.85 7.02 -16.10
N GLU A 219 -19.10 7.33 -17.37
CA GLU A 219 -18.35 8.32 -18.17
C GLU A 219 -18.53 9.79 -17.74
N ASP A 220 -19.11 10.04 -16.56
CA ASP A 220 -19.65 11.32 -16.14
C ASP A 220 -18.69 12.19 -15.31
N LYS A 221 -17.46 11.73 -15.02
CA LYS A 221 -16.50 12.57 -14.28
C LYS A 221 -15.84 13.62 -15.18
N LYS A 222 -16.47 14.80 -15.27
CA LYS A 222 -15.87 16.03 -15.83
C LYS A 222 -14.46 16.24 -15.23
N GLY A 223 -13.45 16.38 -16.08
CA GLY A 223 -12.05 16.61 -15.69
C GLY A 223 -11.18 15.35 -15.54
N TYR A 224 -11.73 14.14 -15.77
CA TYR A 224 -10.92 12.93 -15.85
C TYR A 224 -10.35 12.73 -17.27
N SER A 225 -9.14 13.24 -17.53
CA SER A 225 -8.46 13.04 -18.83
C SER A 225 -7.80 11.66 -18.91
N ARG A 226 -8.31 10.81 -19.81
CA ARG A 226 -7.77 9.51 -20.20
C ARG A 226 -6.77 9.69 -21.35
N GLU A 227 -5.65 10.30 -21.05
CA GLU A 227 -4.53 10.43 -21.99
C GLU A 227 -3.38 9.52 -21.57
N PRO A 228 -2.71 8.85 -22.51
CA PRO A 228 -1.57 8.01 -22.20
C PRO A 228 -0.39 8.86 -21.72
N PHE A 229 0.42 8.30 -20.84
CA PHE A 229 1.66 8.97 -20.39
C PHE A 229 2.70 9.00 -21.50
N LEU A 230 2.82 7.94 -22.29
CA LEU A 230 3.78 7.83 -23.37
C LEU A 230 3.09 7.94 -24.72
N LYS A 231 3.78 8.55 -25.67
CA LYS A 231 3.35 8.56 -27.07
C LYS A 231 4.56 8.31 -27.96
N CYS A 232 4.34 7.52 -29.00
CA CYS A 232 5.33 7.23 -30.03
C CYS A 232 4.77 7.71 -31.37
N GLU A 233 5.47 8.62 -32.03
CA GLU A 233 5.13 9.16 -33.35
C GLU A 233 6.39 9.10 -34.21
N ASP A 234 6.29 8.52 -35.42
CA ASP A 234 7.43 8.39 -36.35
C ASP A 234 8.70 7.82 -35.70
N SER A 235 8.53 6.75 -34.91
CA SER A 235 9.58 6.10 -34.12
C SER A 235 10.29 7.02 -33.11
N LYS A 236 9.64 8.10 -32.67
CA LYS A 236 10.14 9.00 -31.63
C LYS A 236 9.22 8.97 -30.42
N TRP A 237 9.81 8.62 -29.29
CA TRP A 237 9.17 8.56 -28.00
C TRP A 237 9.13 9.94 -27.34
N LYS A 238 7.98 10.28 -26.76
CA LYS A 238 7.81 11.48 -25.92
C LYS A 238 6.93 11.19 -24.72
N LEU A 239 7.20 11.92 -23.64
CA LEU A 239 6.29 12.03 -22.51
C LEU A 239 5.11 12.90 -22.94
N ASN A 240 3.95 12.29 -23.13
CA ASN A 240 2.73 12.95 -23.58
C ASN A 240 2.02 13.68 -22.44
N LYS A 241 2.10 13.13 -21.22
CA LYS A 241 1.47 13.68 -20.02
C LYS A 241 2.37 13.44 -18.81
N SER A 242 2.41 14.41 -17.90
CA SER A 242 3.11 14.23 -16.64
C SER A 242 2.34 13.33 -15.68
N PHE A 243 3.07 12.50 -14.95
CA PHE A 243 2.53 11.77 -13.82
C PHE A 243 2.12 12.72 -12.69
N GLY A 244 0.97 12.45 -12.10
CA GLY A 244 0.51 13.09 -10.87
C GLY A 244 -0.22 12.06 -10.01
N ILE A 245 0.31 11.78 -8.81
CA ILE A 245 -0.20 10.74 -7.92
C ILE A 245 -1.67 10.96 -7.53
N ARG A 246 -2.12 12.23 -7.51
CA ARG A 246 -3.52 12.62 -7.27
C ARG A 246 -4.54 11.97 -8.20
N MET A 247 -4.13 11.53 -9.40
CA MET A 247 -5.02 10.82 -10.32
C MET A 247 -5.40 9.41 -9.80
N PHE A 248 -4.58 8.85 -8.93
CA PHE A 248 -4.68 7.49 -8.41
C PHE A 248 -5.15 7.45 -6.96
N LEU A 249 -4.91 8.52 -6.20
CA LEU A 249 -5.27 8.61 -4.78
C LEU A 249 -6.76 8.85 -4.56
N ASP A 250 -7.21 8.35 -3.43
CA ASP A 250 -8.43 8.69 -2.72
C ASP A 250 -8.25 8.27 -1.25
N ASP A 251 -9.31 8.29 -0.45
CA ASP A 251 -9.20 7.95 0.96
C ASP A 251 -8.97 6.46 1.22
N SER A 252 -9.14 5.60 0.21
CA SER A 252 -8.98 4.15 0.40
C SER A 252 -7.52 3.68 0.46
N TRP A 253 -6.58 4.60 0.22
CA TRP A 253 -5.14 4.41 0.43
C TRP A 253 -4.71 4.60 1.90
N ASP A 254 -5.59 5.15 2.73
CA ASP A 254 -5.33 5.40 4.15
C ASP A 254 -5.94 4.25 4.96
N GLU A 255 -5.13 3.41 5.60
CA GLU A 255 -5.59 2.23 6.33
C GLU A 255 -6.39 2.59 7.59
N SER A 256 -6.28 3.85 8.05
CA SER A 256 -7.15 4.36 9.11
C SER A 256 -8.54 4.73 8.62
N LEU A 257 -8.76 4.77 7.30
CA LEU A 257 -10.07 4.98 6.65
C LEU A 257 -10.56 3.74 5.89
N ASN A 258 -9.65 2.91 5.37
CA ASN A 258 -9.94 1.64 4.70
C ASN A 258 -9.34 0.50 5.53
N CYS A 259 -10.03 0.18 6.62
CA CYS A 259 -9.56 -0.69 7.70
C CYS A 259 -8.98 -2.02 7.22
N ASN A 260 -8.00 -2.52 7.95
CA ASN A 260 -7.42 -3.83 7.69
C ASN A 260 -8.30 -4.95 8.28
N TYR A 261 -8.19 -6.15 7.72
CA TYR A 261 -8.64 -7.38 8.39
C TYR A 261 -7.46 -8.06 9.05
N TYR A 262 -7.71 -8.90 10.06
CA TYR A 262 -6.68 -9.57 10.82
C TYR A 262 -6.94 -11.07 10.88
N ASP A 263 -5.87 -11.85 10.99
CA ASP A 263 -5.94 -13.31 10.94
C ASP A 263 -6.61 -13.92 12.18
N SER A 264 -6.56 -13.21 13.32
CA SER A 264 -7.24 -13.61 14.54
C SER A 264 -7.95 -12.44 15.23
N GLU A 265 -8.98 -12.78 16.00
CA GLU A 265 -9.67 -11.81 16.85
C GLU A 265 -8.71 -11.15 17.85
N LYS A 266 -7.74 -11.91 18.35
CA LYS A 266 -6.71 -11.41 19.26
C LYS A 266 -5.86 -10.31 18.62
N ILE A 267 -5.34 -10.52 17.41
CA ILE A 267 -4.55 -9.50 16.70
C ILE A 267 -5.42 -8.27 16.42
N LYS A 268 -6.67 -8.48 16.00
CA LYS A 268 -7.61 -7.37 15.79
C LYS A 268 -7.81 -6.57 17.08
N GLU A 269 -8.09 -7.23 18.20
CA GLU A 269 -8.28 -6.59 19.49
C GLU A 269 -7.03 -5.80 19.89
N GLU A 270 -5.83 -6.38 19.79
CA GLU A 270 -4.57 -5.68 20.11
C GLU A 270 -4.39 -4.40 19.30
N VAL A 271 -4.57 -4.48 17.97
CA VAL A 271 -4.42 -3.32 17.09
C VAL A 271 -5.51 -2.27 17.35
N VAL A 272 -6.77 -2.69 17.48
CA VAL A 272 -7.91 -1.80 17.77
C VAL A 272 -7.75 -1.13 19.13
N HIS A 273 -7.29 -1.84 20.15
CA HIS A 273 -7.05 -1.27 21.47
C HIS A 273 -5.87 -0.30 21.49
N ALA A 274 -4.80 -0.59 20.74
CA ALA A 274 -3.67 0.32 20.56
C ALA A 274 -4.09 1.61 19.83
N GLU A 275 -4.89 1.49 18.77
CA GLU A 275 -5.43 2.64 18.04
C GLU A 275 -6.37 3.48 18.91
N ALA A 276 -7.31 2.84 19.61
CA ALA A 276 -8.19 3.52 20.55
C ALA A 276 -7.43 4.30 21.64
N SER A 277 -6.34 3.72 22.16
CA SER A 277 -5.47 4.40 23.12
C SER A 277 -4.83 5.66 22.53
N ASN A 278 -4.49 5.64 21.24
CA ASN A 278 -3.95 6.79 20.53
C ASN A 278 -4.99 7.87 20.21
N ILE A 279 -6.22 7.48 19.89
CA ILE A 279 -7.35 8.40 19.68
C ILE A 279 -7.71 9.09 21.00
N GLY A 280 -7.72 8.33 22.10
CA GLY A 280 -7.98 8.83 23.44
C GLY A 280 -9.47 9.02 23.75
N TYR A 281 -9.78 9.07 25.05
CA TYR A 281 -11.15 9.05 25.55
C TYR A 281 -12.08 10.12 24.97
N ARG A 282 -11.61 11.38 24.85
CA ARG A 282 -12.47 12.49 24.41
C ARG A 282 -12.97 12.26 22.98
N GLU A 283 -12.07 11.97 22.06
CA GLU A 283 -12.40 11.71 20.66
C GLU A 283 -13.23 10.44 20.51
N LEU A 284 -12.89 9.36 21.24
CA LEU A 284 -13.71 8.13 21.27
C LEU A 284 -15.12 8.39 21.79
N LYS A 285 -15.29 9.22 22.82
CA LYS A 285 -16.62 9.53 23.38
C LYS A 285 -17.45 10.32 22.38
N GLU A 286 -16.85 11.25 21.67
CA GLU A 286 -17.52 12.05 20.62
C GLU A 286 -17.90 11.20 19.39
N SER A 287 -17.12 10.14 19.10
CA SER A 287 -17.33 9.27 17.95
C SER A 287 -18.12 7.98 18.24
N ASP A 288 -18.68 7.84 19.45
CA ASP A 288 -19.33 6.63 19.94
C ASP A 288 -18.43 5.38 19.84
N GLY A 289 -17.18 5.57 20.25
CA GLY A 289 -16.16 4.52 20.31
C GLY A 289 -15.58 4.13 18.95
N LEU A 290 -15.79 4.91 17.90
CA LEU A 290 -15.29 4.60 16.57
C LEU A 290 -13.76 4.63 16.54
N VAL A 291 -13.18 3.50 16.15
CA VAL A 291 -11.74 3.31 15.98
C VAL A 291 -11.39 3.32 14.50
N CYS A 292 -11.97 2.39 13.73
CA CYS A 292 -11.76 2.33 12.29
C CYS A 292 -13.09 2.10 11.51
N PRO A 293 -13.38 2.90 10.46
CA PRO A 293 -12.59 4.02 9.97
C PRO A 293 -12.57 5.15 11.01
N ARG A 294 -11.48 5.90 11.12
CA ARG A 294 -11.33 7.01 12.08
C ARG A 294 -12.44 8.07 11.97
N ILE A 295 -13.08 8.13 10.80
CA ILE A 295 -14.27 8.93 10.55
C ILE A 295 -15.31 8.06 9.85
N SER A 296 -16.52 7.98 10.40
CA SER A 296 -17.64 7.26 9.78
C SER A 296 -17.93 7.88 8.42
N ARG A 297 -17.94 7.06 7.36
CA ARG A 297 -18.05 7.50 5.96
C ARG A 297 -18.88 6.53 5.14
N SER A 298 -19.49 7.02 4.06
CA SER A 298 -20.25 6.20 3.11
C SER A 298 -19.41 5.60 1.98
N CYS A 299 -18.15 6.03 1.87
CA CYS A 299 -17.21 5.71 0.79
C CYS A 299 -17.79 5.97 -0.61
N PHE A 300 -18.66 6.97 -0.75
CA PHE A 300 -19.38 7.21 -2.02
C PHE A 300 -18.43 7.45 -3.19
N GLN A 301 -17.36 8.22 -3.00
CA GLN A 301 -16.40 8.53 -4.06
C GLN A 301 -15.59 7.31 -4.47
N GLU A 302 -15.16 6.50 -3.51
CA GLU A 302 -14.41 5.26 -3.75
C GLU A 302 -15.29 4.22 -4.45
N LYS A 303 -16.52 4.02 -3.98
CA LYS A 303 -17.50 3.12 -4.64
C LYS A 303 -17.78 3.55 -6.08
N TYR A 304 -17.92 4.85 -6.32
CA TYR A 304 -18.11 5.38 -7.66
C TYR A 304 -16.86 5.19 -8.54
N LYS A 305 -15.65 5.37 -7.99
CA LYS A 305 -14.38 5.14 -8.70
C LYS A 305 -14.19 3.68 -9.06
N TYR A 306 -14.36 2.77 -8.10
CA TYR A 306 -14.06 1.34 -8.27
C TYR A 306 -15.20 0.53 -8.89
N GLY A 307 -16.42 1.07 -8.88
CA GLY A 307 -17.57 0.45 -9.54
C GLY A 307 -17.84 -0.97 -9.04
N GLU A 308 -17.89 -1.92 -9.97
CA GLU A 308 -18.13 -3.34 -9.67
C GLU A 308 -17.04 -3.98 -8.79
N PHE A 309 -15.85 -3.37 -8.72
CA PHE A 309 -14.73 -3.89 -7.92
C PHE A 309 -14.70 -3.35 -6.48
N ALA A 310 -15.63 -2.46 -6.12
CA ALA A 310 -15.60 -1.77 -4.83
C ALA A 310 -15.66 -2.73 -3.62
N GLU A 311 -16.48 -3.79 -3.68
CA GLU A 311 -16.60 -4.76 -2.59
C GLU A 311 -15.35 -5.63 -2.40
N ASP A 312 -14.50 -5.73 -3.42
CA ASP A 312 -13.24 -6.47 -3.35
C ASP A 312 -12.07 -5.62 -2.86
N LEU A 313 -12.16 -4.29 -2.95
CA LEU A 313 -11.08 -3.34 -2.66
C LEU A 313 -11.30 -2.55 -1.35
N LEU A 314 -12.55 -2.38 -0.93
CA LEU A 314 -12.91 -1.57 0.23
C LEU A 314 -13.30 -2.45 1.40
N HIS A 315 -12.95 -2.00 2.60
CA HIS A 315 -13.39 -2.62 3.84
C HIS A 315 -14.93 -2.64 3.94
N ALA A 316 -15.47 -3.69 4.58
CA ALA A 316 -16.92 -3.92 4.65
C ALA A 316 -17.68 -2.79 5.35
N SER A 317 -17.01 -2.00 6.21
CA SER A 317 -17.60 -0.81 6.85
C SER A 317 -18.07 0.25 5.85
N CYS A 318 -17.50 0.28 4.64
CA CYS A 318 -18.02 1.13 3.57
C CYS A 318 -19.45 0.75 3.18
N PHE A 319 -19.88 -0.50 3.35
CA PHE A 319 -21.19 -1.02 2.91
C PHE A 319 -22.13 -1.29 4.07
N ASP A 320 -21.59 -1.62 5.25
CA ASP A 320 -22.34 -1.97 6.44
C ASP A 320 -21.64 -1.37 7.67
N LYS A 321 -22.27 -0.36 8.29
CA LYS A 321 -21.71 0.32 9.47
C LYS A 321 -21.52 -0.61 10.68
N SER A 322 -22.21 -1.75 10.73
CA SER A 322 -21.99 -2.74 11.80
C SER A 322 -20.60 -3.41 11.72
N LYS A 323 -19.90 -3.23 10.60
CA LYS A 323 -18.53 -3.71 10.39
C LYS A 323 -17.47 -2.70 10.80
N GLU A 324 -17.84 -1.51 11.27
CA GLU A 324 -16.88 -0.55 11.85
C GLU A 324 -16.26 -1.13 13.12
N TYR A 325 -14.96 -0.90 13.33
CA TYR A 325 -14.28 -1.25 14.56
C TYR A 325 -14.58 -0.20 15.62
N ARG A 326 -15.17 -0.66 16.73
CA ARG A 326 -15.61 0.18 17.83
C ARG A 326 -15.16 -0.41 19.17
N VAL A 327 -14.94 0.47 20.14
CA VAL A 327 -14.62 0.11 21.52
C VAL A 327 -15.54 0.84 22.49
N ASN A 328 -15.63 0.39 23.74
CA ASN A 328 -16.27 1.18 24.78
C ASN A 328 -15.34 2.34 25.20
N PRO A 329 -15.71 3.62 24.98
CA PRO A 329 -14.83 4.75 25.29
C PRO A 329 -14.41 4.79 26.77
N ASN A 330 -15.26 4.33 27.69
CA ASN A 330 -15.01 4.40 29.12
C ASN A 330 -13.79 3.57 29.57
N HIS A 331 -13.39 2.54 28.79
CA HIS A 331 -12.16 1.78 29.08
C HIS A 331 -10.88 2.61 28.90
N TYR A 332 -10.99 3.79 28.27
CA TYR A 332 -9.88 4.69 27.96
C TYR A 332 -9.94 6.00 28.74
N ASP A 333 -10.88 6.14 29.67
CA ASP A 333 -10.98 7.30 30.57
C ASP A 333 -9.90 7.22 31.65
N PHE A 334 -8.65 7.52 31.26
CA PHE A 334 -7.50 7.48 32.15
C PHE A 334 -7.56 8.54 33.27
N GLY A 335 -8.50 9.50 33.19
CA GLY A 335 -8.76 10.51 34.22
C GLY A 335 -9.49 9.96 35.45
N GLN A 336 -10.04 8.73 35.38
CA GLN A 336 -10.67 8.04 36.50
C GLN A 336 -9.76 7.07 37.25
N PHE A 337 -8.49 6.92 36.83
CA PHE A 337 -7.53 6.18 37.65
C PHE A 337 -7.22 7.02 38.90
N PRO A 338 -7.47 6.50 40.11
CA PRO A 338 -7.06 7.19 41.32
C PRO A 338 -5.56 7.45 41.27
N PHE A 339 -5.18 8.59 41.83
CA PHE A 339 -3.86 9.19 42.06
C PHE A 339 -2.74 8.27 42.62
N LEU A 340 -2.89 6.95 42.62
CA LEU A 340 -1.94 6.01 43.22
C LEU A 340 -0.62 5.88 42.45
N TYR A 341 -0.54 6.29 41.18
CA TYR A 341 0.73 6.32 40.44
C TYR A 341 1.61 7.54 40.75
N LYS A 342 1.11 8.53 41.50
CA LYS A 342 1.91 9.71 41.87
C LYS A 342 2.81 9.47 43.10
N TYR A 343 2.66 8.34 43.80
CA TYR A 343 3.45 8.00 44.98
C TYR A 343 4.64 7.06 44.70
N GLU A 344 4.61 6.24 43.65
CA GLU A 344 5.73 5.34 43.32
C GLU A 344 6.82 5.96 42.43
N VAL A 345 6.54 7.10 41.79
CA VAL A 345 7.53 7.81 40.96
C VAL A 345 8.24 8.94 41.73
N SER A 346 7.71 9.38 42.89
CA SER A 346 8.37 10.39 43.72
C SER A 346 9.46 9.82 44.64
N GLU A 347 9.45 8.52 44.97
CA GLU A 347 10.48 7.93 45.84
C GLU A 347 11.77 7.52 45.10
N ASN A 348 11.78 7.50 43.76
CA ASN A 348 12.96 7.14 42.98
C ASN A 348 13.73 8.33 42.38
N LEU A 349 13.32 9.57 42.66
CA LEU A 349 14.03 10.78 42.20
C LEU A 349 14.88 11.45 43.31
N ASP A 350 14.76 11.02 44.57
CA ASP A 350 15.54 11.56 45.70
C ASP A 350 16.83 10.74 46.00
N SER A 351 17.18 9.74 45.18
CA SER A 351 18.42 8.96 45.33
C SER A 351 19.49 9.23 44.25
N ILE A 352 19.27 10.23 43.40
CA ILE A 352 20.28 10.70 42.43
C ILE A 352 20.42 12.22 42.55
N PHE A 353 20.96 12.65 43.69
CA PHE A 353 21.73 13.90 43.85
C PHE A 353 22.83 13.70 44.88
#